data_AF-A0AAV4BD62-F1
#
_entry.id   AF-A0AAV4BD62-F1
#
_cell.length_a   1.000
_cell.length_b   1.000
_cell.length_c   1.000
_cell.angle_alpha   90.00
_cell.angle_beta   90.00
_cell.angle_gamma   90.00
#
_symmetry.space_group_name_H-M   'P 1'
#
loop_
_entity.id
_entity.type
_entity.pdbx_description
1 polymer ?
#
loop_
_entity_poly.entity_id
_entity_poly.type
_entity_poly.pdbx_seq_one_letter_code
_entity_poly.pdbx_strand_id
1 'polypeptide(L)'
;MKKTQVMDAAQCIQSQKWRWAGHIAREKDNKWIQRYAEWQPRSGRREGGRPEARWMDYTKKVTGPQWERKAQDRRKWKTSAEGYILQWMDKASKKPSNMT
;
A
#
# COMPACT_ATOMS: atom_id res chain seq x y z
N MET A 1 -9.55 14.78 -21.94
CA MET A 1 -10.25 13.51 -21.68
C MET A 1 -10.99 13.61 -20.35
N LYS A 2 -12.34 13.50 -20.36
CA LYS A 2 -13.17 13.51 -19.14
C LYS A 2 -13.02 12.15 -18.45
N LYS A 3 -12.49 12.12 -17.22
CA LYS A 3 -12.51 10.92 -16.36
C LYS A 3 -13.95 10.72 -15.89
N THR A 4 -14.61 9.70 -16.40
CA THR A 4 -16.03 9.41 -16.16
C THR A 4 -16.31 8.99 -14.71
N GLN A 5 -17.51 9.34 -14.24
CA GLN A 5 -18.01 9.42 -12.86
C GLN A 5 -18.14 8.11 -12.06
N VAL A 6 -17.39 7.06 -12.39
CA VAL A 6 -17.20 5.92 -11.50
C VAL A 6 -15.87 6.17 -10.80
N MET A 7 -15.82 6.21 -9.46
CA MET A 7 -14.52 6.23 -8.75
C MET A 7 -13.60 5.22 -9.43
N ASP A 8 -12.45 5.69 -9.92
CA ASP A 8 -11.51 4.86 -10.65
C ASP A 8 -11.28 3.58 -9.86
N ALA A 9 -11.54 2.41 -10.47
CA ALA A 9 -11.47 1.12 -9.80
C ALA A 9 -10.14 0.94 -9.06
N ALA A 10 -9.06 1.53 -9.59
CA ALA A 10 -7.77 1.59 -8.93
C ALA A 10 -7.82 2.34 -7.58
N GLN A 11 -8.48 3.50 -7.50
CA GLN A 11 -8.67 4.24 -6.24
C GLN A 11 -9.46 3.43 -5.22
N CYS A 12 -10.51 2.73 -5.64
CA CYS A 12 -11.28 1.85 -4.78
C CYS A 12 -10.43 0.71 -4.22
N ILE A 13 -9.65 0.04 -5.07
CA ILE A 13 -8.72 -1.02 -4.65
C ILE A 13 -7.67 -0.49 -3.67
N GLN A 14 -7.07 0.67 -3.96
CA GLN A 14 -6.05 1.27 -3.08
C GLN A 14 -6.64 1.71 -1.74
N SER A 15 -7.83 2.30 -1.74
CA SER A 15 -8.54 2.67 -0.52
C SER A 15 -8.83 1.46 0.36
N GLN A 16 -9.23 0.33 -0.24
CA GLN A 16 -9.46 -0.91 0.49
C GLN A 16 -8.17 -1.47 1.09
N LYS A 17 -7.06 -1.49 0.33
CA LYS A 17 -5.74 -1.88 0.84
C LYS A 17 -5.31 -1.03 2.03
N TRP A 18 -5.53 0.29 1.96
CA TRP A 18 -5.20 1.20 3.05
C TRP A 18 -6.05 0.94 4.31
N ARG A 19 -7.36 0.72 4.14
CA ARG A 19 -8.26 0.35 5.26
C ARG A 19 -7.83 -0.97 5.90
N TRP A 20 -7.49 -1.95 5.09
CA TRP A 20 -7.03 -3.26 5.54
C TRP A 20 -5.71 -3.18 6.31
N ALA A 21 -4.73 -2.43 5.83
CA ALA A 21 -3.48 -2.19 6.58
C ALA A 21 -3.75 -1.61 7.97
N GLY A 22 -4.64 -0.60 8.06
CA GLY A 22 -5.01 -0.04 9.35
C GLY A 22 -5.74 -1.04 10.25
N HIS A 23 -6.59 -1.91 9.68
CA HIS A 23 -7.25 -2.97 10.43
C HIS A 23 -6.24 -3.97 11.00
N ILE A 24 -5.30 -4.46 10.18
CA ILE A 24 -4.24 -5.37 10.63
C ILE A 24 -3.45 -4.78 11.78
N ALA A 25 -3.03 -3.52 11.67
CA ALA A 25 -2.23 -2.86 12.71
C ALA A 25 -2.97 -2.75 14.06
N ARG A 26 -4.30 -2.73 14.06
CA ARG A 26 -5.13 -2.64 15.27
C ARG A 26 -5.56 -4.01 15.81
N GLU A 27 -5.42 -5.06 15.01
CA GLU A 27 -5.84 -6.41 15.36
C GLU A 27 -4.75 -7.09 16.20
N LYS A 28 -5.05 -7.41 17.46
CA LYS A 28 -4.06 -7.93 18.42
C LYS A 28 -3.66 -9.38 18.13
N ASP A 29 -4.53 -10.14 17.50
CA ASP A 29 -4.33 -11.58 17.26
C ASP A 29 -3.74 -11.88 15.87
N ASN A 30 -3.53 -10.86 15.04
CA ASN A 30 -3.11 -11.01 13.64
C ASN A 30 -1.61 -11.25 13.43
N LYS A 31 -0.96 -11.97 14.35
CA LYS A 31 0.48 -12.31 14.27
C LYS A 31 0.85 -12.99 12.95
N TRP A 32 -0.06 -13.79 12.39
CA TRP A 32 0.14 -14.44 11.09
C TRP A 32 0.08 -13.47 9.92
N ILE A 33 -0.87 -12.53 9.92
CA ILE A 33 -1.02 -11.55 8.83
C ILE A 33 0.14 -10.56 8.85
N GLN A 34 0.59 -10.14 10.03
CA GLN A 34 1.78 -9.31 10.18
C GLN A 34 3.03 -10.01 9.65
N ARG A 35 3.25 -11.28 10.06
CA ARG A 35 4.32 -12.12 9.52
C ARG A 35 4.26 -12.21 8.01
N TYR A 36 3.10 -12.46 7.42
CA TYR A 36 2.95 -12.54 5.96
C TYR A 36 3.22 -11.20 5.25
N ALA A 37 2.72 -10.10 5.82
CA ALA A 37 2.91 -8.76 5.28
C ALA A 37 4.40 -8.35 5.28
N GLU A 38 5.10 -8.65 6.37
CA GLU A 38 6.52 -8.37 6.58
C GLU A 38 7.47 -9.43 6.01
N TRP A 39 6.96 -10.62 5.67
CA TRP A 39 7.77 -11.78 5.29
C TRP A 39 8.73 -11.43 4.14
N GLN A 40 10.03 -11.41 4.40
CA GLN A 40 11.07 -11.22 3.39
C GLN A 40 11.78 -12.53 3.09
N PRO A 41 12.12 -12.83 1.81
CA PRO A 41 12.98 -13.96 1.51
C PRO A 41 14.36 -13.74 2.15
N ARG A 42 14.87 -14.78 2.82
CA ARG A 42 16.13 -14.73 3.60
C ARG A 42 17.35 -14.35 2.76
N SER A 43 17.29 -14.59 1.44
CA SER A 43 18.32 -14.22 0.47
C SER A 43 18.32 -12.72 0.10
N GLY A 44 17.32 -11.95 0.56
CA GLY A 44 17.16 -10.53 0.23
C GLY A 44 16.84 -10.25 -1.25
N ARG A 45 16.85 -11.28 -2.10
CA ARG A 45 16.59 -11.20 -3.54
C ARG A 45 15.25 -11.84 -3.85
N ARG A 46 14.45 -11.16 -4.66
CA ARG A 46 13.23 -11.72 -5.25
C ARG A 46 13.58 -12.32 -6.61
N GLU A 47 12.90 -13.39 -6.98
CA GLU A 47 13.00 -13.97 -8.32
C GLU A 47 12.74 -12.91 -9.40
N GLY A 48 13.50 -12.99 -10.50
CA GLY A 48 13.41 -12.05 -11.61
C GLY A 48 11.97 -11.94 -12.14
N GLY A 49 11.54 -10.71 -12.43
CA GLY A 49 10.21 -10.42 -12.99
C GLY A 49 9.16 -9.93 -11.98
N ARG A 50 9.35 -10.13 -10.67
CA ARG A 50 8.46 -9.56 -9.66
C ARG A 50 8.95 -8.19 -9.19
N PRO A 51 8.07 -7.17 -9.05
CA PRO A 51 8.47 -5.87 -8.53
C PRO A 51 9.15 -6.00 -7.17
N GLU A 52 10.29 -5.34 -7.02
CA GLU A 52 11.06 -5.27 -5.78
C GLU A 52 10.18 -4.76 -4.63
N ALA A 53 9.47 -3.65 -4.87
CA ALA A 53 8.58 -3.02 -3.91
C ALA A 53 7.30 -3.81 -3.64
N ARG A 54 7.08 -4.17 -2.36
CA ARG A 54 5.84 -4.75 -1.83
C ARG A 54 4.79 -3.66 -1.63
N TRP A 55 3.54 -4.09 -1.51
CA TRP A 55 2.45 -3.17 -1.17
C TRP A 55 2.70 -2.44 0.17
N MET A 56 3.25 -3.13 1.17
CA MET A 56 3.64 -2.55 2.47
C MET A 56 4.73 -1.49 2.39
N ASP A 57 5.61 -1.56 1.39
CA ASP A 57 6.69 -0.58 1.24
C ASP A 57 6.12 0.79 0.85
N TYR A 58 4.99 0.82 0.12
CA TYR A 58 4.28 2.06 -0.14
C TYR A 58 3.65 2.62 1.13
N THR A 59 3.07 1.77 1.98
CA THR A 59 2.55 2.18 3.29
C THR A 59 3.65 2.78 4.16
N LYS A 60 4.82 2.12 4.23
CA LYS A 60 5.99 2.61 4.96
C LYS A 60 6.55 3.91 4.35
N LYS A 61 6.50 4.08 3.02
CA LYS A 61 6.95 5.32 2.37
C LYS A 61 6.05 6.52 2.67
N VAL A 62 4.74 6.32 2.79
CA VAL A 62 3.77 7.39 3.12
C VAL A 62 3.81 7.72 4.61
N THR A 63 3.83 6.69 5.47
CA THR A 63 3.57 6.87 6.91
C THR A 63 4.83 6.74 7.76
N GLY A 64 5.93 6.28 7.19
CA GLY A 64 7.18 5.98 7.88
C GLY A 64 7.23 4.57 8.50
N PRO A 65 8.36 4.20 9.11
CA PRO A 65 8.56 2.87 9.69
C PRO A 65 7.62 2.57 10.86
N GLN A 66 7.16 3.58 11.59
CA GLN A 66 6.21 3.45 12.72
C GLN A 66 4.73 3.47 12.26
N TRP A 67 4.45 2.99 11.06
CA TRP A 67 3.11 3.04 10.47
C TRP A 67 2.05 2.31 11.33
N GLU A 68 2.40 1.21 12.02
CA GLU A 68 1.51 0.48 12.91
C GLU A 68 1.01 1.33 14.08
N ARG A 69 1.93 2.10 14.69
CA ARG A 69 1.59 3.03 15.77
C ARG A 69 0.70 4.16 15.26
N LYS A 70 1.01 4.69 14.07
CA LYS A 70 0.22 5.74 13.43
C LYS A 70 -1.17 5.23 12.99
N ALA A 71 -1.28 3.96 12.64
CA ALA A 71 -2.54 3.31 12.27
C ALA A 71 -3.49 3.10 13.47
N GLN A 72 -3.01 3.21 14.72
CA GLN A 72 -3.89 3.18 15.90
C GLN A 72 -4.89 4.35 15.89
N ASP A 73 -4.44 5.53 15.46
CA ASP A 73 -5.31 6.69 15.32
C ASP A 73 -6.13 6.58 14.02
N ARG A 74 -7.40 6.17 14.14
CA ARG A 74 -8.31 6.00 13.00
C ARG A 74 -8.52 7.29 12.20
N ARG A 75 -8.55 8.46 12.86
CA ARG A 75 -8.77 9.74 12.17
C ARG A 75 -7.56 10.09 11.33
N LYS A 76 -6.37 10.09 11.94
CA LYS A 76 -5.11 10.35 11.21
C LYS A 76 -4.90 9.33 10.09
N TRP A 77 -5.18 8.06 10.35
CA TRP A 77 -5.07 7.00 9.34
C TRP A 77 -5.98 7.26 8.13
N LYS A 78 -7.23 7.67 8.37
CA LYS A 78 -8.17 7.98 7.28
C LYS A 78 -7.69 9.18 6.45
N THR A 79 -7.21 10.24 7.08
CA THR A 79 -6.70 11.44 6.39
C THR A 79 -5.45 11.14 5.56
N SER A 80 -4.57 10.25 6.03
CA SER A 80 -3.36 9.86 5.29
C SER A 80 -3.62 8.97 4.06
N ALA A 81 -4.85 8.50 3.85
CA ALA A 81 -5.20 7.63 2.72
C ALA A 81 -4.99 8.32 1.36
N GLU A 82 -5.28 9.62 1.27
CA GLU A 82 -5.15 10.40 0.04
C GLU A 82 -3.69 10.43 -0.44
N GLY A 83 -2.74 10.67 0.47
CA GLY A 83 -1.31 10.64 0.16
C GLY A 83 -0.85 9.27 -0.37
N TYR A 84 -1.37 8.19 0.18
CA TYR A 84 -1.09 6.83 -0.30
C TYR A 84 -1.63 6.59 -1.72
N ILE A 85 -2.87 7.01 -1.99
CA ILE A 85 -3.49 6.85 -3.31
C ILE A 85 -2.73 7.69 -4.34
N LEU A 86 -2.41 8.94 -4.03
CA LEU A 86 -1.66 9.84 -4.92
C LEU A 86 -0.26 9.30 -5.25
N GLN A 87 0.48 8.82 -4.25
CA GLN A 87 1.79 8.21 -4.47
C GLN A 87 1.70 6.96 -5.36
N TRP A 88 0.67 6.15 -5.18
CA TRP A 88 0.45 4.96 -6.00
C TRP A 88 0.13 5.33 -7.45
N MET A 89 -0.72 6.35 -7.64
CA MET A 89 -1.10 6.87 -8.95
C MET A 89 0.09 7.49 -9.69
N ASP A 90 0.93 8.27 -9.00
CA ASP A 90 2.16 8.85 -9.58
C ASP A 90 3.11 7.75 -10.08
N LYS A 91 3.31 6.69 -9.30
CA LYS A 91 4.13 5.55 -9.74
C LYS A 91 3.50 4.80 -10.91
N ALA A 92 2.18 4.60 -10.91
CA ALA A 92 1.48 3.93 -12.00
C ALA A 92 1.61 4.70 -13.31
N SER A 93 1.58 6.03 -13.24
CA SER A 93 1.79 6.94 -14.38
C SER A 93 3.21 6.87 -14.95
N LYS A 94 4.22 6.70 -14.08
CA LYS A 94 5.65 6.63 -14.45
C LYS A 94 6.12 5.27 -14.97
N LYS A 95 5.23 4.27 -15.04
CA LYS A 95 5.61 2.95 -15.58
C LYS A 95 5.85 3.11 -17.08
N PRO A 96 7.03 2.76 -17.62
CA PRO A 96 7.26 2.87 -19.06
C PRO A 96 6.20 2.04 -19.77
N SER A 97 5.55 2.66 -20.75
CA SER A 97 4.80 1.97 -21.78
C SER A 97 5.73 0.89 -22.32
N ASN A 98 5.50 -0.37 -21.96
CA ASN A 98 6.26 -1.46 -22.54
C ASN A 98 6.05 -1.37 -24.06
N MET A 99 7.14 -1.14 -24.79
CA MET A 99 7.19 -1.27 -26.25
C MET A 99 6.76 -2.70 -26.61
N THR A 100 5.58 -2.80 -27.21
CA THR A 100 5.17 -3.80 -28.21
C THR A 100 4.12 -3.13 -29.07
#